data_AF-A0A2E7VCW2-F1
#
_entry.id   AF-A0A2E7VCW2-F1
#
_cell.length_a   1.000
_cell.length_b   1.000
_cell.length_c   1.000
_cell.angle_alpha   90.00
_cell.angle_beta   90.00
_cell.angle_gamma   90.00
#
_symmetry.space_group_name_H-M   'P 1'
#
loop_
_entity.id
_entity.type
_entity.pdbx_description
1 polymer ?
#
loop_
_entity_poly.entity_id
_entity_poly.type
_entity_poly.pdbx_seq_one_letter_code
_entity_poly.pdbx_strand_id
1 'polypeptide(L)'
;MTPERFEEIIRTTTMIWDINCELKFLENQSSCFLLRGEDKFSISHEIASFGVIWRIIRPDGKERVHPSIGSMLNSLSRLLRPDQPKARVIFAR
;
A
#
# COMPACT_ATOMS: atom_id res chain seq x y z
N MET A 1 13.67 5.91 -3.31
CA MET A 1 13.46 4.44 -3.25
C MET A 1 13.62 3.89 -4.65
N THR A 2 14.24 2.74 -4.81
CA THR A 2 14.40 2.10 -6.12
C THR A 2 13.18 1.22 -6.43
N PRO A 3 12.89 0.93 -7.72
CA PRO A 3 11.82 0.00 -8.11
C PRO A 3 11.94 -1.37 -7.45
N GLU A 4 13.15 -1.92 -7.33
CA GLU A 4 13.40 -3.24 -6.72
C GLU A 4 13.02 -3.23 -5.24
N ARG A 5 13.39 -2.16 -4.53
CA ARG A 5 13.04 -2.01 -3.12
C ARG A 5 11.54 -1.81 -2.92
N PHE A 6 10.89 -1.06 -3.81
CA PHE A 6 9.44 -0.92 -3.82
C PHE A 6 8.75 -2.28 -4.01
N GLU A 7 9.20 -3.06 -4.99
CA GLU A 7 8.66 -4.40 -5.26
C GLU A 7 8.82 -5.34 -4.07
N GLU A 8 10.01 -5.40 -3.48
CA GLU A 8 10.29 -6.19 -2.28
C GLU A 8 9.34 -5.82 -1.13
N ILE A 9 9.14 -4.53 -0.88
CA ILE A 9 8.23 -4.02 0.16
C ILE A 9 6.81 -4.51 -0.08
N ILE A 10 6.27 -4.30 -1.28
CA ILE A 10 4.87 -4.65 -1.58
C ILE A 10 4.67 -6.16 -1.52
N ARG A 11 5.55 -6.96 -2.15
CA ARG A 11 5.47 -8.43 -2.12
C ARG A 11 5.55 -8.98 -0.71
N THR A 12 6.53 -8.52 0.07
CA THR A 12 6.72 -8.98 1.45
C THR A 12 5.53 -8.60 2.31
N THR A 13 4.99 -7.39 2.13
CA THR A 13 3.81 -6.92 2.85
C THR A 13 2.59 -7.79 2.56
N THR A 14 2.25 -8.02 1.28
CA THR A 14 1.09 -8.83 0.91
C THR A 14 1.24 -10.28 1.36
N MET A 15 2.46 -10.82 1.34
CA MET A 15 2.79 -12.15 1.84
C MET A 15 2.60 -12.25 3.36
N ILE A 16 3.17 -11.32 4.15
CA ILE A 16 3.02 -11.30 5.62
C ILE A 16 1.55 -11.15 6.03
N TRP A 17 0.77 -10.41 5.24
CA TRP A 17 -0.64 -10.19 5.49
C TRP A 17 -1.55 -11.31 4.98
N ASP A 18 -1.00 -12.32 4.30
CA ASP A 18 -1.73 -13.42 3.67
C ASP A 18 -2.86 -12.91 2.75
N ILE A 19 -2.54 -11.90 1.93
CA ILE A 19 -3.50 -11.35 0.96
C ILE A 19 -3.43 -12.18 -0.31
N ASN A 20 -4.53 -12.87 -0.62
CA ASN A 20 -4.70 -13.51 -1.92
C ASN A 20 -4.98 -12.43 -2.99
N CYS A 21 -3.93 -12.00 -3.69
CA CYS A 21 -3.99 -11.01 -4.76
C CYS A 21 -2.94 -11.25 -5.84
N GLU A 22 -3.21 -10.80 -7.05
CA GLU A 22 -2.21 -10.70 -8.12
C GLU A 22 -1.53 -9.32 -8.05
N LEU A 23 -0.21 -9.30 -8.13
CA LEU A 23 0.60 -8.08 -8.18
C LEU A 23 1.17 -7.87 -9.58
N LYS A 24 0.89 -6.71 -10.19
CA LYS A 24 1.46 -6.28 -11.48
C LYS A 24 2.32 -5.05 -11.26
N PHE A 25 3.64 -5.23 -11.26
CA PHE A 25 4.61 -4.15 -11.17
C PHE A 25 4.78 -3.48 -12.54
N LEU A 26 4.90 -2.16 -12.54
CA LEU A 26 5.20 -1.41 -13.75
C LEU A 26 6.73 -1.33 -13.91
N GLU A 27 7.23 -1.73 -15.08
CA GLU A 27 8.67 -1.79 -15.34
C GLU A 27 9.36 -0.45 -15.07
N ASN A 28 10.50 -0.52 -14.38
CA ASN A 28 11.34 0.63 -14.01
C ASN A 28 10.61 1.72 -13.21
N GLN A 29 9.48 1.41 -12.57
CA GLN A 29 8.70 2.35 -11.78
C GLN A 29 8.51 1.83 -10.36
N SER A 30 8.46 2.74 -9.39
CA SER A 30 8.05 2.42 -8.02
C SER A 30 6.52 2.42 -7.92
N SER A 31 5.86 1.60 -8.74
CA SER A 31 4.40 1.52 -8.79
C SER A 31 3.91 0.14 -9.21
N CYS A 32 2.75 -0.25 -8.70
CA CYS A 32 2.11 -1.50 -9.06
C CYS A 32 0.58 -1.41 -9.02
N PHE A 33 -0.05 -2.42 -9.62
CA PHE A 33 -1.44 -2.76 -9.37
C PHE A 33 -1.52 -3.99 -8.46
N LEU A 34 -2.43 -3.93 -7.49
CA LEU A 34 -2.86 -5.05 -6.68
C LEU A 34 -4.29 -5.40 -7.11
N LEU A 35 -4.47 -6.62 -7.61
CA LEU A 35 -5.74 -7.14 -8.11
C LEU A 35 -6.25 -8.20 -7.13
N ARG A 36 -7.45 -7.98 -6.57
CA ARG A 36 -8.09 -8.90 -5.64
C ARG A 36 -9.53 -9.12 -6.09
N GLY A 37 -9.78 -10.22 -6.79
CA GLY A 37 -11.06 -10.42 -7.47
C GLY A 37 -11.29 -9.30 -8.49
N GLU A 38 -12.40 -8.57 -8.37
CA GLU A 38 -12.73 -7.42 -9.22
C GLU A 38 -12.10 -6.11 -8.74
N ASP A 39 -11.58 -6.08 -7.50
CA ASP A 39 -10.98 -4.87 -6.93
C ASP A 39 -9.57 -4.64 -7.47
N LYS A 40 -9.34 -3.44 -8.00
CA LYS A 40 -8.03 -2.96 -8.43
C LYS A 40 -7.57 -1.79 -7.57
N PHE A 41 -6.43 -1.96 -6.89
CA PHE A 41 -5.73 -0.90 -6.20
C PHE A 41 -4.49 -0.51 -7.00
N SER A 42 -4.22 0.79 -7.14
CA SER A 42 -2.93 1.28 -7.63
C SER A 42 -2.12 1.82 -6.47
N ILE A 43 -0.85 1.45 -6.40
CA ILE A 43 0.07 1.94 -5.37
C ILE A 43 1.28 2.52 -6.10
N SER A 44 1.67 3.75 -5.77
CA SER A 44 2.89 4.36 -6.29
C SER A 44 3.70 5.05 -5.18
N HIS A 45 4.99 5.15 -5.42
CA HIS A 45 5.92 5.96 -4.66
C HIS A 45 6.62 6.91 -5.63
N GLU A 46 6.39 8.21 -5.43
CA GLU A 46 6.77 9.24 -6.40
C GLU A 46 7.25 10.53 -5.72
N ILE A 47 7.93 11.37 -6.49
CA ILE A 47 8.39 12.68 -6.04
C ILE A 47 7.34 13.71 -6.46
N ALA A 48 6.68 14.33 -5.48
CA ALA A 48 5.77 15.45 -5.66
C ALA A 48 6.46 16.79 -5.34
N SER A 49 5.80 17.91 -5.64
CA SER A 49 6.30 19.27 -5.39
C SER A 49 6.62 19.57 -3.93
N PHE A 50 6.02 18.84 -3.00
CA PHE A 50 6.20 18.98 -1.54
C PHE A 50 6.99 17.81 -0.93
N GLY A 51 7.63 16.98 -1.76
CA GLY A 51 8.49 15.88 -1.32
C GLY A 51 8.04 14.51 -1.80
N VAL A 52 8.64 13.49 -1.21
CA VAL A 52 8.38 12.09 -1.57
C VAL A 52 7.08 11.63 -0.94
N ILE A 53 6.21 11.00 -1.74
CA ILE A 53 4.91 10.52 -1.31
C ILE A 53 4.67 9.07 -1.69
N TRP A 54 3.73 8.47 -0.97
CA TRP A 54 3.10 7.23 -1.33
C TRP A 54 1.64 7.49 -1.68
N ARG A 55 1.19 7.03 -2.85
CA ARG A 55 -0.19 7.16 -3.29
C ARG A 55 -0.87 5.80 -3.33
N ILE A 56 -2.12 5.74 -2.88
CA ILE A 56 -3.03 4.60 -3.08
C ILE A 56 -4.27 5.11 -3.81
N ILE A 57 -4.57 4.55 -4.97
CA ILE A 57 -5.83 4.75 -5.70
C ILE A 57 -6.69 3.51 -5.48
N ARG A 58 -7.90 3.71 -4.96
CA ARG A 58 -8.86 2.65 -4.65
C ARG A 58 -9.68 2.23 -5.88
N PRO A 59 -10.39 1.08 -5.82
CA PRO A 59 -11.31 0.67 -6.87
C PRO A 59 -12.39 1.72 -7.19
N ASP A 60 -12.84 2.47 -6.19
CA ASP A 60 -13.81 3.57 -6.33
C ASP A 60 -13.20 4.88 -6.90
N GLY A 61 -11.94 4.83 -7.36
CA GLY A 61 -11.20 5.96 -7.89
C GLY A 61 -10.71 6.95 -6.85
N LYS A 62 -11.07 6.80 -5.56
CA LYS A 62 -10.65 7.75 -4.53
C LYS A 62 -9.19 7.52 -4.15
N GLU A 63 -8.46 8.63 -4.10
CA GLU A 63 -7.04 8.65 -3.77
C GLU A 63 -6.79 8.83 -2.27
N ARG A 64 -5.68 8.27 -1.78
CA ARG A 64 -5.05 8.62 -0.51
C ARG A 64 -3.56 8.83 -0.71
N VAL A 65 -3.03 9.90 -0.14
CA VAL A 65 -1.59 10.25 -0.18
C VAL A 65 -1.01 10.19 1.22
N HIS A 66 0.18 9.61 1.34
CA HIS A 66 0.86 9.38 2.60
C HIS A 66 2.32 9.88 2.53
N PRO A 67 2.81 10.58 3.56
CA PRO A 67 4.17 11.11 3.58
C PRO A 67 5.23 10.05 3.95
N SER A 68 4.81 8.86 4.38
CA SER A 68 5.71 7.80 4.83
C SER A 68 5.16 6.41 4.52
N ILE A 69 6.08 5.46 4.39
CA ILE A 69 5.74 4.04 4.19
C ILE A 69 4.89 3.49 5.33
N GLY A 70 5.19 3.82 6.58
CA GLY A 70 4.43 3.32 7.73
C GLY A 70 2.97 3.79 7.71
N SER A 71 2.74 5.06 7.36
CA SER A 71 1.37 5.58 7.19
C SER A 71 0.65 4.93 6.01
N MET A 72 1.37 4.70 4.90
CA MET A 72 0.83 4.02 3.72
C MET A 72 0.40 2.59 4.08
N LEU A 73 1.29 1.81 4.69
CA LEU A 73 1.02 0.41 5.05
C LEU A 73 -0.14 0.29 6.05
N ASN A 74 -0.26 1.21 7.01
CA ASN A 74 -1.40 1.24 7.92
C ASN A 74 -2.73 1.59 7.21
N SER A 75 -2.69 2.43 6.18
CA SER A 75 -3.86 2.72 5.35
C SER A 75 -4.23 1.52 4.48
N LEU A 76 -3.23 0.90 3.86
CA LEU A 76 -3.39 -0.27 2.98
C LEU A 76 -3.90 -1.48 3.76
N SER A 77 -3.40 -1.75 4.97
CA SER A 77 -3.87 -2.85 5.80
C SER A 77 -5.35 -2.74 6.12
N ARG A 78 -5.87 -1.53 6.39
CA ARG A 78 -7.30 -1.29 6.61
C ARG A 78 -8.16 -1.51 5.37
N LEU A 79 -7.59 -1.30 4.18
CA LEU A 79 -8.28 -1.53 2.91
C LEU A 79 -8.30 -3.03 2.57
N LEU A 80 -7.19 -3.72 2.77
CA LEU A 80 -7.04 -5.12 2.40
C LEU A 80 -7.51 -6.09 3.49
N ARG A 81 -7.58 -5.67 4.76
CA ARG A 81 -7.93 -6.50 5.92
C ARG A 81 -8.95 -5.78 6.81
N PRO A 82 -10.17 -5.50 6.31
CA PRO A 82 -11.15 -4.72 7.05
C PRO A 82 -11.57 -5.37 8.38
N ASP A 83 -11.54 -6.71 8.45
CA ASP A 83 -11.97 -7.48 9.63
C ASP A 83 -10.89 -7.63 10.70
N GLN A 84 -9.67 -7.12 10.47
CA GLN A 84 -8.60 -7.24 11.44
C GLN A 84 -8.88 -6.31 12.65
N PRO A 85 -8.81 -6.81 13.90
CA PRO A 85 -8.98 -5.97 15.07
C PRO A 85 -7.96 -4.83 15.04
N LYS A 86 -8.43 -3.58 15.14
CA LYS A 86 -7.52 -2.44 15.26
C LYS A 86 -6.66 -2.66 16.49
N ALA A 87 -5.34 -2.75 16.31
CA ALA A 87 -4.42 -2.72 17.44
C ALA A 87 -4.66 -1.40 18.19
N ARG A 88 -5.33 -1.49 19.35
CA ARG A 88 -5.50 -0.36 20.27
C ARG A 88 -4.24 -0.33 21.12
N VAL A 89 -3.48 0.75 21.01
CA VAL A 89 -2.46 1.07 22.01
C VAL A 89 -3.21 1.51 23.26
N ILE A 90 -3.16 0.68 24.30
CA ILE A 90 -3.66 1.03 25.63
C ILE A 90 -2.47 1.59 26.39
N PHE A 91 -2.50 2.88 26.71
CA PHE A 91 -1.58 3.44 27.69
C PHE A 91 -2.05 2.96 29.07
N ALA A 92 -1.31 2.05 29.68
CA ALA A 92 -1.48 1.74 31.09
C ALA A 92 -1.07 2.99 31.89
N ARG A 93 -1.95 3.41 32.82
CA ARG A 93 -1.64 4.45 33.81
C ARG A 93 -0.87 3.85 34.97
#